data_AF-A0A7S3BCN4-F1
#
_entry.id   AF-A0A7S3BCN4-F1
#
_cell.length_a   1.000
_cell.length_b   1.000
_cell.length_c   1.000
_cell.angle_alpha   90.00
_cell.angle_beta   90.00
_cell.angle_gamma   90.00
#
_symmetry.space_group_name_H-M   'P 1'
#
loop_
_entity.id
_entity.type
_entity.pdbx_description
1 polymer ?
#
loop_
_entity_poly.entity_id
_entity_poly.type
_entity_poly.pdbx_seq_one_letter_code
_entity_poly.pdbx_strand_id
1 'polypeptide(L)'
;LNDQLIAYYFEHLARNIAADALLLEPSLSHMAAILQDSDTLCEMLSVPSTRGATSIADQMRACPLVITPINDKSDPDEIEGGCHWSLLVFRRWAGMGQGSGSGKFEHYDSCKGVNAPHARAVARCLLPLLQPGVGGVTIQLVAMQTPQQATPSQTVLVATSHLGPRGSSSSPMYHARHTD
;
A
#
# COMPACT_ATOMS: atom_id res chain seq x y z
N LEU A 1 -4.96 -14.26 9.92
CA LEU A 1 -5.06 -12.83 10.31
C LEU A 1 -6.37 -12.31 9.76
N ASN A 2 -7.15 -11.60 10.57
CA ASN A 2 -8.41 -10.99 10.12
C ASN A 2 -8.25 -9.47 10.01
N ASP A 3 -9.25 -8.83 9.42
CA ASP A 3 -9.28 -7.39 9.16
C ASP A 3 -9.06 -6.57 10.44
N GLN A 4 -9.68 -6.98 11.55
CA GLN A 4 -9.61 -6.26 12.83
C GLN A 4 -8.19 -6.26 13.41
N LEU A 5 -7.47 -7.38 13.33
CA LEU A 5 -6.08 -7.46 13.77
C LEU A 5 -5.15 -6.63 12.89
N ILE A 6 -5.40 -6.59 11.58
CA ILE A 6 -4.60 -5.78 10.65
C ILE A 6 -4.86 -4.30 10.89
N ALA A 7 -6.13 -3.89 11.04
CA ALA A 7 -6.50 -2.51 11.37
C ALA A 7 -5.85 -2.06 12.67
N TYR A 8 -5.96 -2.88 13.73
CA TYR A 8 -5.30 -2.59 15.02
C TYR A 8 -3.78 -2.43 14.87
N TYR A 9 -3.12 -3.35 14.14
CA TYR A 9 -1.68 -3.27 13.93
C TYR A 9 -1.28 -2.06 13.09
N PHE A 10 -2.06 -1.70 12.08
CA PHE A 10 -1.84 -0.50 11.27
C PHE A 10 -2.00 0.77 12.09
N GLU A 11 -3.02 0.84 12.94
CA GLU A 11 -3.21 1.95 13.88
C GLU A 11 -2.02 2.06 14.85
N HIS A 12 -1.55 0.91 15.38
CA HIS A 12 -0.36 0.87 16.21
C HIS A 12 0.89 1.34 15.47
N LEU A 13 1.11 0.89 14.23
CA LEU A 13 2.23 1.33 13.39
C LEU A 13 2.16 2.83 13.08
N ALA A 14 0.98 3.36 12.74
CA ALA A 14 0.79 4.77 12.42
C ALA A 14 1.24 5.71 13.55
N ARG A 15 1.17 5.26 14.81
CA ARG A 15 1.67 6.01 15.97
C ARG A 15 3.20 6.01 16.11
N ASN A 16 3.89 5.10 15.43
CA ASN A 16 5.33 4.82 15.60
C ASN A 16 6.17 5.03 14.32
N ILE A 17 5.54 5.25 13.17
CA ILE A 17 6.23 5.56 11.91
C ILE A 17 6.30 7.07 11.69
N ALA A 18 7.13 7.50 10.72
CA ALA A 18 7.23 8.90 10.34
C ALA A 18 5.89 9.46 9.84
N ALA A 19 5.67 10.76 10.06
CA ALA A 19 4.40 11.45 9.76
C ALA A 19 4.06 11.58 8.25
N ASP A 20 4.90 11.03 7.38
CA ASP A 20 4.78 11.07 5.92
C ASP A 20 4.18 9.77 5.33
N ALA A 21 3.58 8.93 6.18
CA ALA A 21 2.92 7.69 5.78
C ALA A 21 1.45 7.63 6.22
N LEU A 22 0.57 7.18 5.31
CA LEU A 22 -0.85 6.95 5.53
C LEU A 22 -1.12 5.45 5.37
N LEU A 23 -1.65 4.82 6.42
CA LEU A 23 -1.99 3.41 6.45
C LEU A 23 -3.51 3.29 6.27
N LEU A 24 -3.95 2.69 5.18
CA LEU A 24 -5.36 2.44 4.93
C LEU A 24 -5.81 1.16 5.63
N GLU A 25 -7.01 1.20 6.19
CA GLU A 25 -7.60 0.00 6.79
C GLU A 25 -8.02 -1.03 5.72
N PRO A 26 -8.10 -2.33 6.09
CA PRO A 26 -8.60 -3.38 5.18
C PRO A 26 -9.96 -3.08 4.55
N SER A 27 -10.86 -2.43 5.28
CA SER A 27 -12.19 -2.03 4.80
C SER A 27 -12.12 -1.11 3.57
N LEU A 28 -11.18 -0.16 3.54
CA LEU A 28 -10.98 0.74 2.41
C LEU A 28 -10.40 0.00 1.19
N SER A 29 -9.46 -0.92 1.42
CA SER A 29 -8.94 -1.77 0.34
C SER A 29 -10.03 -2.66 -0.24
N HIS A 30 -10.89 -3.22 0.61
CA HIS A 30 -11.97 -4.09 0.18
C HIS A 30 -13.03 -3.30 -0.60
N MET A 31 -13.37 -2.09 -0.15
CA MET A 31 -14.25 -1.17 -0.87
C MET A 31 -13.70 -0.84 -2.26
N ALA A 32 -12.42 -0.50 -2.37
CA ALA A 32 -11.77 -0.26 -3.66
C ALA A 32 -11.76 -1.52 -4.55
N ALA A 33 -11.60 -2.71 -3.96
CA ALA A 33 -11.63 -3.98 -4.67
C ALA A 33 -13.03 -4.30 -5.22
N ILE A 34 -14.10 -4.06 -4.45
CA ILE A 34 -15.49 -4.35 -4.85
C ILE A 34 -16.00 -3.34 -5.87
N LEU A 35 -15.87 -2.03 -5.57
CA LEU A 35 -16.50 -1.00 -6.40
C LEU A 35 -15.92 -0.98 -7.81
N GLN A 36 -14.59 -1.12 -7.94
CA GLN A 36 -13.86 -0.95 -9.20
C GLN A 36 -14.23 0.35 -9.96
N ASP A 37 -14.75 1.35 -9.23
CA ASP A 37 -15.16 2.65 -9.72
C ASP A 37 -14.45 3.72 -8.90
N SER A 38 -13.54 4.44 -9.56
CA SER A 38 -12.68 5.42 -8.90
C SER A 38 -13.42 6.73 -8.58
N ASP A 39 -14.45 7.08 -9.37
CA ASP A 39 -15.20 8.31 -9.19
C ASP A 39 -16.13 8.16 -7.97
N THR A 40 -16.88 7.06 -7.92
CA THR A 40 -17.70 6.72 -6.74
C THR A 40 -16.85 6.60 -5.48
N LEU A 41 -15.70 5.91 -5.54
CA LEU A 41 -14.80 5.81 -4.39
C LEU A 41 -14.28 7.19 -3.97
N CYS A 42 -13.95 8.06 -4.94
CA CYS A 42 -13.48 9.41 -4.66
C CYS A 42 -14.53 10.24 -3.92
N GLU A 43 -15.79 10.19 -4.36
CA GLU A 43 -16.90 10.87 -3.69
C GLU A 43 -17.07 10.38 -2.25
N MET A 44 -17.07 9.07 -2.04
CA MET A 44 -17.19 8.47 -0.70
C MET A 44 -16.06 8.90 0.24
N LEU A 45 -14.83 9.00 -0.26
CA LEU A 45 -13.65 9.34 0.55
C LEU A 45 -13.38 10.84 0.68
N SER A 46 -14.09 11.68 -0.08
CA SER A 46 -13.96 13.14 -0.04
C SER A 46 -14.78 13.78 1.08
N VAL A 47 -15.70 13.04 1.70
CA VAL A 47 -16.47 13.51 2.86
C VAL A 47 -15.71 13.20 4.16
N PRO A 48 -15.34 14.22 4.97
CA PRO A 48 -14.70 13.97 6.25
C PRO A 48 -15.62 13.21 7.22
N SER A 49 -15.06 12.24 7.94
CA SER A 49 -15.80 11.44 8.91
C SER A 49 -16.27 12.25 10.14
N THR A 50 -15.65 13.40 10.40
CA THR A 50 -16.06 14.34 11.46
C THR A 50 -15.91 15.79 10.99
N ARG A 51 -16.72 16.70 11.55
CA ARG A 51 -16.70 18.11 11.17
C ARG A 51 -15.34 18.74 11.50
N GLY A 52 -14.66 19.26 10.48
CA GLY A 52 -13.35 19.91 10.61
C GLY A 52 -12.15 18.97 10.42
N ALA A 53 -12.36 17.67 10.21
CA ALA A 53 -11.30 16.75 9.84
C ALA A 53 -10.96 16.85 8.33
N THR A 54 -9.73 16.46 7.98
CA THR A 54 -9.31 16.27 6.59
C THR A 54 -9.91 14.97 6.05
N SER A 55 -10.49 15.01 4.85
CA SER A 55 -11.04 13.82 4.20
C SER A 55 -9.94 12.78 3.93
N ILE A 56 -10.32 11.50 3.79
CA ILE A 56 -9.35 10.45 3.43
C ILE A 56 -8.76 10.70 2.05
N ALA A 57 -9.58 11.18 1.11
CA ALA A 57 -9.12 11.55 -0.23
C ALA A 57 -8.01 12.63 -0.18
N ASP A 58 -8.19 13.67 0.63
CA ASP A 58 -7.18 14.73 0.76
C ASP A 58 -5.90 14.24 1.46
N GLN A 59 -6.04 13.38 2.47
CA GLN A 59 -4.90 12.73 3.10
C GLN A 59 -4.11 11.88 2.08
N MET A 60 -4.80 11.08 1.25
CA MET A 60 -4.16 10.26 0.21
C MET A 60 -3.43 11.11 -0.85
N ARG A 61 -4.02 12.24 -1.25
CA ARG A 61 -3.39 13.18 -2.20
C ARG A 61 -2.13 13.82 -1.62
N ALA A 62 -2.13 14.17 -0.34
CA ALA A 62 -1.02 14.86 0.31
C ALA A 62 0.11 13.91 0.76
N CYS A 63 -0.24 12.69 1.18
CA CYS A 63 0.68 11.81 1.90
C CYS A 63 1.71 11.15 0.98
N PRO A 64 3.03 11.36 1.16
CA PRO A 64 4.08 10.82 0.28
C PRO A 64 4.09 9.29 0.12
N LEU A 65 3.65 8.59 1.17
CA LEU A 65 3.60 7.13 1.21
C LEU A 65 2.21 6.67 1.65
N VAL A 66 1.50 5.95 0.78
CA VAL A 66 0.21 5.33 1.13
C VAL A 66 0.37 3.82 1.14
N ILE A 67 0.03 3.17 2.25
CA ILE A 67 0.18 1.74 2.48
C ILE A 67 -1.20 1.12 2.62
N THR A 68 -1.52 0.16 1.75
CA THR A 68 -2.83 -0.47 1.64
C THR A 68 -2.68 -1.99 1.78
N PRO A 69 -3.38 -2.63 2.73
CA PRO A 69 -3.36 -4.09 2.86
C PRO A 69 -4.29 -4.69 1.82
N ILE A 70 -3.83 -5.68 1.07
CA ILE A 70 -4.57 -6.33 -0.01
C ILE A 70 -4.94 -7.75 0.43
N ASN A 71 -6.22 -8.08 0.29
CA ASN A 71 -6.75 -9.41 0.52
C ASN A 71 -7.24 -10.04 -0.80
N ASP A 72 -7.18 -11.37 -0.91
CA ASP A 72 -7.60 -12.14 -2.09
C ASP A 72 -9.11 -12.45 -2.14
N LYS A 73 -9.91 -11.93 -1.20
CA LYS A 73 -11.37 -12.07 -1.21
C LYS A 73 -11.94 -11.52 -2.51
N SER A 74 -12.52 -12.42 -3.31
CA SER A 74 -13.10 -12.12 -4.62
C SER A 74 -14.61 -11.97 -4.60
N ASP A 75 -15.31 -12.67 -3.70
CA ASP A 75 -16.76 -12.65 -3.59
C ASP A 75 -17.20 -11.83 -2.38
N PRO A 76 -17.91 -10.69 -2.56
CA PRO A 76 -18.42 -9.89 -1.44
C PRO A 76 -19.55 -10.59 -0.67
N ASP A 77 -20.26 -11.54 -1.28
CA ASP A 77 -21.40 -12.25 -0.68
C ASP A 77 -20.94 -13.46 0.17
N GLU A 78 -19.68 -13.86 0.05
CA GLU A 78 -19.09 -14.93 0.86
C GLU A 78 -18.77 -14.44 2.28
N ILE A 79 -19.38 -15.05 3.29
CA ILE A 79 -19.24 -14.64 4.71
C ILE A 79 -17.80 -14.85 5.22
N GLU A 80 -17.21 -16.00 4.86
CA GLU A 80 -15.80 -16.30 5.10
C GLU A 80 -15.07 -16.19 3.76
N GLY A 81 -14.08 -15.32 3.63
CA GLY A 81 -13.41 -15.14 2.35
C GLY A 81 -12.07 -14.45 2.52
N GLY A 82 -11.14 -14.79 1.62
CA GLY A 82 -9.79 -14.25 1.63
C GLY A 82 -8.86 -14.98 2.59
N CYS A 83 -7.91 -15.74 2.04
CA CYS A 83 -6.98 -16.55 2.81
C CYS A 83 -5.57 -15.96 2.85
N HIS A 84 -5.28 -14.95 2.02
CA HIS A 84 -3.94 -14.42 1.84
C HIS A 84 -3.92 -12.89 1.80
N TRP A 85 -2.96 -12.33 2.50
CA TRP A 85 -2.72 -10.90 2.58
C TRP A 85 -1.48 -10.48 1.77
N SER A 86 -1.40 -9.24 1.35
CA SER A 86 -0.17 -8.64 0.83
C SER A 86 -0.22 -7.13 1.06
N LEU A 87 0.85 -6.41 0.73
CA LEU A 87 0.86 -4.95 0.85
C LEU A 87 1.02 -4.30 -0.51
N LEU A 88 0.17 -3.31 -0.77
CA LEU A 88 0.30 -2.37 -1.89
C LEU A 88 0.75 -1.03 -1.32
N VAL A 89 1.86 -0.52 -1.83
CA VAL A 89 2.45 0.74 -1.38
C VAL A 89 2.52 1.71 -2.54
N PHE A 90 1.86 2.85 -2.43
CA PHE A 90 2.05 3.97 -3.35
C PHE A 90 3.13 4.90 -2.82
N ARG A 91 4.18 5.13 -3.60
CA ARG A 91 5.27 6.04 -3.28
C ARG A 91 5.32 7.17 -4.30
N ARG A 92 5.14 8.40 -3.82
CA ARG A 92 5.26 9.60 -4.65
C ARG A 92 6.74 9.91 -4.93
N TRP A 93 7.07 10.40 -6.12
CA TRP A 93 8.44 10.81 -6.45
C TRP A 93 8.80 12.12 -5.72
N ALA A 94 9.97 12.14 -5.09
CA ALA A 94 10.47 13.34 -4.44
C ALA A 94 10.80 14.44 -5.47
N GLY A 95 10.43 15.69 -5.20
CA GLY A 95 10.81 16.85 -6.01
C GLY A 95 9.70 17.46 -6.88
N MET A 96 8.50 16.88 -6.94
CA MET A 96 7.32 17.54 -7.49
C MET A 96 6.56 18.25 -6.35
N GLY A 97 6.34 19.55 -6.49
CA GLY A 97 5.74 20.41 -5.46
C GLY A 97 4.37 19.93 -4.93
N GLN A 98 3.91 20.54 -3.83
CA GLN A 98 2.68 20.16 -3.13
C GLN A 98 1.48 20.02 -4.08
N GLY A 99 0.83 18.84 -4.06
CA GLY A 99 -0.56 18.67 -4.50
C GLY A 99 -0.81 17.86 -5.78
N SER A 100 0.19 17.56 -6.61
CA SER A 100 0.00 16.71 -7.81
C SER A 100 1.33 16.12 -8.26
N GLY A 101 1.84 15.15 -7.49
CA GLY A 101 3.08 14.46 -7.82
C GLY A 101 2.80 13.06 -8.33
N SER A 102 3.41 12.71 -9.45
CA SER A 102 3.46 11.34 -9.95
C SER A 102 4.24 10.43 -8.99
N GLY A 103 4.04 9.13 -9.15
CA GLY A 103 4.54 8.09 -8.26
C GLY A 103 4.27 6.72 -8.84
N LYS A 104 4.65 5.69 -8.08
CA LYS A 104 4.51 4.30 -8.48
C LYS A 104 3.90 3.47 -7.35
N PHE A 105 3.30 2.35 -7.73
CA PHE A 105 2.91 1.29 -6.82
C PHE A 105 4.00 0.22 -6.70
N GLU A 106 4.21 -0.24 -5.49
CA GLU A 106 5.08 -1.33 -5.10
C GLU A 106 4.21 -2.41 -4.43
N HIS A 107 4.25 -3.65 -4.92
CA HIS A 107 3.49 -4.77 -4.35
C HIS A 107 4.42 -5.73 -3.63
N TYR A 108 4.20 -5.92 -2.34
CA TYR A 108 4.96 -6.81 -1.47
C TYR A 108 4.09 -8.01 -1.12
N ASP A 109 4.42 -9.16 -1.70
CA ASP A 109 3.67 -10.40 -1.53
C ASP A 109 4.59 -11.52 -1.05
N SER A 110 4.31 -12.03 0.14
CA SER A 110 5.08 -13.12 0.75
C SER A 110 4.66 -14.51 0.23
N CYS A 111 3.78 -14.60 -0.76
CA CYS A 111 3.32 -15.83 -1.40
C CYS A 111 3.43 -15.77 -2.93
N LYS A 112 4.63 -15.52 -3.45
CA LYS A 112 4.97 -15.64 -4.88
C LYS A 112 4.06 -14.84 -5.82
N GLY A 113 3.50 -13.72 -5.35
CA GLY A 113 2.68 -12.82 -6.16
C GLY A 113 1.23 -13.31 -6.39
N VAL A 114 0.71 -14.22 -5.57
CA VAL A 114 -0.69 -14.70 -5.66
C VAL A 114 -1.69 -13.52 -5.62
N ASN A 115 -1.42 -12.47 -4.85
CA ASN A 115 -2.31 -11.30 -4.76
C ASN A 115 -2.07 -10.25 -5.86
N ALA A 116 -1.23 -10.51 -6.86
CA ALA A 116 -0.94 -9.54 -7.90
C ALA A 116 -2.18 -9.05 -8.69
N PRO A 117 -3.17 -9.90 -9.03
CA PRO A 117 -4.42 -9.43 -9.66
C PRO A 117 -5.21 -8.48 -8.76
N HIS A 118 -5.35 -8.83 -7.47
CA HIS A 118 -6.07 -8.02 -6.47
C HIS A 118 -5.37 -6.68 -6.22
N ALA A 119 -4.05 -6.70 -6.07
CA ALA A 119 -3.24 -5.49 -5.91
C ALA A 119 -3.36 -4.56 -7.12
N ARG A 120 -3.41 -5.11 -8.34
CA ARG A 120 -3.61 -4.34 -9.56
C ARG A 120 -5.00 -3.74 -9.66
N ALA A 121 -6.04 -4.47 -9.25
CA ALA A 121 -7.42 -3.98 -9.23
C ALA A 121 -7.58 -2.81 -8.24
N VAL A 122 -7.05 -2.95 -7.03
CA VAL A 122 -7.03 -1.86 -6.05
C VAL A 122 -6.19 -0.68 -6.55
N ALA A 123 -5.00 -0.92 -7.12
CA ALA A 123 -4.16 0.14 -7.69
C ALA A 123 -4.88 0.94 -8.80
N ARG A 124 -5.65 0.29 -9.67
CA ARG A 124 -6.49 0.95 -10.69
C ARG A 124 -7.48 1.91 -10.06
N CYS A 125 -8.18 1.45 -9.01
CA CYS A 125 -9.21 2.21 -8.35
C CYS A 125 -8.65 3.39 -7.53
N LEU A 126 -7.49 3.21 -6.89
CA LEU A 126 -6.86 4.26 -6.08
C LEU A 126 -6.04 5.28 -6.89
N LEU A 127 -5.57 4.93 -8.10
CA LEU A 127 -4.66 5.81 -8.86
C LEU A 127 -5.26 7.20 -9.14
N PRO A 128 -6.51 7.36 -9.60
CA PRO A 128 -7.08 8.69 -9.86
C PRO A 128 -7.16 9.56 -8.60
N LEU A 129 -7.34 8.94 -7.44
CA LEU A 129 -7.33 9.61 -6.14
C LEU A 129 -5.92 10.06 -5.73
N LEU A 130 -4.92 9.21 -5.95
CA LEU A 130 -3.52 9.46 -5.57
C LEU A 130 -2.80 10.42 -6.53
N GLN A 131 -3.25 10.49 -7.78
CA GLN A 131 -2.69 11.30 -8.86
C GLN A 131 -3.82 11.93 -9.72
N PRO A 132 -4.58 12.91 -9.18
CA PRO A 132 -5.64 13.55 -9.93
C PRO A 132 -5.09 14.34 -11.12
N GLY A 133 -5.79 14.28 -12.25
CA GLY A 133 -5.45 15.06 -13.47
C GLY A 133 -4.42 14.40 -14.39
N VAL A 134 -3.85 13.25 -14.02
CA VAL A 134 -2.97 12.50 -14.93
C VAL A 134 -3.82 11.52 -15.74
N GLY A 135 -4.48 12.03 -16.78
CA GLY A 135 -5.30 11.23 -17.69
C GLY A 135 -4.48 10.21 -18.47
N GLY A 136 -4.99 8.99 -18.63
CA GLY A 136 -4.37 7.95 -19.48
C GLY A 136 -3.10 7.30 -18.92
N VAL A 137 -2.82 7.43 -17.61
CA VAL A 137 -1.60 6.87 -17.02
C VAL A 137 -1.63 5.35 -16.97
N THR A 138 -0.60 4.75 -17.55
CA THR A 138 -0.27 3.35 -17.33
C THR A 138 0.13 3.15 -15.88
N ILE A 139 -0.57 2.27 -15.17
CA ILE A 139 -0.25 1.93 -13.78
C ILE A 139 1.16 1.38 -13.69
N GLN A 140 2.04 2.14 -13.05
CA GLN A 140 3.36 1.67 -12.67
C GLN A 140 3.25 0.83 -11.40
N LEU A 141 3.01 -0.47 -11.55
CA LEU A 141 2.96 -1.45 -10.46
C LEU A 141 4.14 -2.40 -10.57
N VAL A 142 5.02 -2.37 -9.57
CA VAL A 142 6.23 -3.20 -9.52
C VAL A 142 6.11 -4.21 -8.39
N ALA A 143 6.31 -5.49 -8.72
CA ALA A 143 6.44 -6.54 -7.71
C ALA A 143 7.79 -6.41 -6.99
N MET A 144 7.76 -6.35 -5.67
CA MET A 144 8.94 -6.14 -4.84
C MET A 144 9.45 -7.45 -4.26
N GLN A 145 10.77 -7.56 -4.15
CA GLN A 145 11.37 -8.66 -3.40
C GLN A 145 10.98 -8.53 -1.93
N THR A 146 10.36 -9.58 -1.40
CA THR A 146 9.85 -9.68 -0.02
C THR A 146 10.17 -11.08 0.48
N PRO A 147 10.54 -11.27 1.76
CA PRO A 147 10.76 -12.61 2.28
C PRO A 147 9.49 -13.45 2.09
N GLN A 148 9.68 -14.70 1.68
CA GLN A 148 8.56 -15.58 1.36
C GLN A 148 8.15 -16.33 2.62
N GLN A 149 6.84 -16.37 2.88
CA GLN A 149 6.31 -17.02 4.06
C GLN A 149 6.59 -18.53 3.98
N ALA A 150 7.00 -19.11 5.10
CA ALA A 150 7.07 -20.57 5.22
C ALA A 150 5.67 -21.16 5.44
N THR A 151 4.80 -20.40 6.11
CA THR A 151 3.41 -20.78 6.40
C THR A 151 2.43 -19.61 6.16
N PRO A 152 1.17 -19.87 5.79
CA PRO A 152 0.17 -18.83 5.50
C PRO A 152 -0.15 -17.84 6.64
N SER A 153 0.18 -18.16 7.90
CA SER A 153 -0.11 -17.28 9.05
C SER A 153 0.86 -16.10 9.21
N GLN A 154 1.97 -16.05 8.45
CA GLN A 154 3.07 -15.08 8.65
C GLN A 154 2.98 -13.82 7.77
N THR A 155 1.94 -13.72 6.96
CA THR A 155 1.89 -12.84 5.79
C THR A 155 2.14 -11.35 6.05
N VAL A 156 1.46 -10.75 7.04
CA VAL A 156 1.53 -9.29 7.28
C VAL A 156 2.82 -8.89 8.00
N LEU A 157 3.32 -9.74 8.91
CA LEU A 157 4.56 -9.50 9.66
C LEU A 157 5.79 -9.43 8.78
N VAL A 158 5.81 -10.22 7.70
CA VAL A 158 6.95 -10.28 6.79
C VAL A 158 7.00 -9.04 5.89
N ALA A 159 5.84 -8.57 5.42
CA ALA A 159 5.75 -7.45 4.49
C ALA A 159 6.06 -6.08 5.14
N THR A 160 5.78 -5.89 6.42
CA THR A 160 6.05 -4.61 7.12
C THR A 160 7.51 -4.43 7.54
N SER A 161 8.30 -5.52 7.63
CA SER A 161 9.72 -5.46 8.00
C SER A 161 10.59 -4.61 7.06
N HIS A 162 10.11 -4.34 5.84
CA HIS A 162 10.81 -3.58 4.80
C HIS A 162 10.44 -2.08 4.78
N LEU A 163 9.48 -1.66 5.62
CA LEU A 163 9.00 -0.28 5.68
C LEU A 163 9.78 0.60 6.69
N GLY A 164 10.81 0.04 7.34
CA GLY A 164 11.70 0.80 8.21
C GLY A 164 12.53 1.84 7.44
N PRO A 165 13.00 2.91 8.11
CA PRO A 165 13.88 3.90 7.49
C PRO A 165 15.12 3.20 6.93
N ARG A 166 15.41 3.42 5.64
CA ARG A 166 16.69 3.02 5.04
C ARG A 166 17.79 3.87 5.65
N GLY A 167 18.31 3.44 6.79
CA GLY A 167 19.55 3.94 7.36
C GLY A 167 20.68 3.70 6.38
N SER A 168 21.39 4.80 6.06
CA SER A 168 22.73 4.89 5.46
C SER A 168 23.29 3.64 4.79
N SER A 169 23.44 3.70 3.47
CA SER A 169 24.31 2.80 2.70
C SER A 169 25.71 2.78 3.29
N SER A 170 26.09 1.70 3.97
CA SER A 170 27.49 1.31 4.07
C SER A 170 27.87 0.66 2.75
N SER A 171 28.62 1.41 1.92
CA SER A 171 29.28 0.86 0.73
C SER A 171 30.13 -0.36 1.12
N PRO A 172 30.09 -1.48 0.39
CA PRO A 172 31.05 -2.55 0.58
C PRO A 172 32.42 -2.05 0.08
N MET A 173 33.35 -1.85 1.02
CA MET A 173 34.74 -1.57 0.73
C MET A 173 35.35 -2.79 0.01
N TYR A 174 35.91 -2.53 -1.17
CA TYR A 174 36.74 -3.45 -1.93
C TYR A 174 37.92 -3.93 -1.07
N HIS A 175 38.02 -5.24 -0.81
CA HIS A 175 39.30 -5.85 -0.45
C HIS A 175 39.77 -6.70 -1.61
N ALA A 176 40.72 -6.16 -2.37
CA ALA A 176 41.55 -6.91 -3.29
C ALA A 176 42.30 -7.99 -2.51
N ARG A 177 42.17 -9.23 -2.95
CA ARG A 177 43.02 -10.34 -2.47
C ARG A 177 44.40 -10.15 -3.06
N HIS A 178 45.40 -10.00 -2.19
CA HIS A 178 46.77 -10.24 -2.57
C HIS A 178 46.98 -11.74 -2.82
N THR A 179 47.64 -11.99 -3.94
CA THR A 179 48.28 -13.24 -4.35
C THR A 179 49.28 -13.73 -3.31
N ASP A 180 49.26 -15.03 -3.07
CA ASP A 180 50.45 -15.87 -2.92
C ASP A 180 50.20 -17.17 -3.69
#